data_AF-A0A7S4PHE6-F1
#
_entry.id   AF-A0A7S4PHE6-F1
#
_cell.length_a   1.000
_cell.length_b   1.000
_cell.length_c   1.000
_cell.angle_alpha   90.00
_cell.angle_beta   90.00
_cell.angle_gamma   90.00
#
_symmetry.space_group_name_H-M   'P 1'
#
loop_
_entity.id
_entity.type
_entity.pdbx_description
1 polymer ?
#
loop_
_entity_poly.entity_id
_entity_poly.type
_entity_poly.pdbx_seq_one_letter_code
_entity_poly.pdbx_strand_id
1 'polypeptide(L)'
;MIRYDASNHAVYSTEIGRIASQYYISVGSIINFNELTISASGKKVQFIDFEDIMCLIASAKEFEQLRIRPEEEEEIERCKKELPLALKYRESETVRSVAQVKVLLLLKFYLARVSVRAHSLISDTAYVIENAERISRALFEIEVYRQHSESSLRLLSIAKCITKRCWEGMTIL
;
A
#
# COMPACT_ATOMS: atom_id res chain seq x y z
N MET A 1 -10.62 -13.33 8.73
CA MET A 1 -9.76 -13.38 9.92
C MET A 1 -9.92 -14.70 10.64
N ILE A 2 -11.11 -15.03 11.11
CA ILE A 2 -11.46 -16.36 11.64
C ILE A 2 -12.79 -16.80 11.04
N ARG A 3 -13.09 -18.09 11.09
CA ARG A 3 -14.45 -18.61 10.98
C ARG A 3 -14.88 -19.05 12.36
N TYR A 4 -16.02 -18.54 12.80
CA TYR A 4 -16.60 -18.90 14.09
C TYR A 4 -17.86 -19.74 13.83
N ASP A 5 -17.88 -20.94 14.39
CA ASP A 5 -19.03 -21.83 14.36
C ASP A 5 -19.83 -21.63 15.66
N ALA A 6 -20.98 -20.96 15.54
CA ALA A 6 -21.83 -20.64 16.68
C ALA A 6 -22.51 -21.88 17.30
N SER A 7 -22.57 -23.01 16.58
CA SER A 7 -23.27 -24.21 17.05
C SER A 7 -22.49 -24.98 18.12
N ASN A 8 -21.16 -24.97 18.01
CA ASN A 8 -20.23 -25.67 18.91
C ASN A 8 -19.19 -24.72 19.54
N HIS A 9 -19.34 -23.41 19.33
CA HIS A 9 -18.41 -22.36 19.77
C HIS A 9 -16.97 -22.55 19.26
N ALA A 10 -16.76 -23.32 18.19
CA ALA A 10 -15.44 -23.55 17.63
C ALA A 10 -14.93 -22.36 16.81
N VAL A 11 -13.62 -22.13 16.90
CA VAL A 11 -12.93 -21.08 16.13
C VAL A 11 -11.92 -21.74 15.21
N TYR A 12 -12.03 -21.43 13.92
CA TYR A 12 -11.12 -21.91 12.89
C TYR A 12 -10.33 -20.74 12.32
N SER A 13 -9.02 -20.93 12.19
CA SER A 13 -8.18 -19.97 11.49
C SER A 13 -8.51 -19.94 9.99
N THR A 14 -8.41 -18.76 9.38
CA THR A 14 -8.46 -18.61 7.93
C THR A 14 -7.07 -18.32 7.40
N GLU A 15 -6.74 -18.76 6.18
CA GLU A 15 -5.43 -18.45 5.59
C GLU A 15 -5.16 -16.93 5.52
N ILE A 16 -6.18 -16.13 5.16
CA ILE A 16 -6.06 -14.66 5.20
C ILE A 16 -5.78 -14.15 6.63
N GLY A 17 -6.41 -14.75 7.65
CA GLY A 17 -6.13 -14.42 9.04
C GLY A 17 -4.72 -14.80 9.49
N ARG A 18 -4.22 -15.95 9.02
CA ARG A 18 -2.85 -16.41 9.27
C ARG A 18 -1.82 -15.46 8.66
N ILE A 19 -2.01 -15.08 7.40
CA ILE A 19 -1.15 -14.10 6.71
C ILE A 19 -1.21 -12.75 7.43
N ALA A 20 -2.40 -12.25 7.74
CA ALA A 20 -2.56 -10.98 8.45
C ALA A 20 -1.85 -10.99 9.81
N SER A 21 -1.95 -12.09 10.57
CA SER A 21 -1.22 -12.25 11.83
C SER A 21 0.29 -12.28 11.64
N GLN A 22 0.80 -12.99 10.63
CA GLN A 22 2.23 -13.12 10.34
C GLN A 22 2.88 -11.77 9.99
N TYR A 23 2.15 -10.91 9.29
CA TYR A 23 2.62 -9.59 8.84
C TYR A 23 2.12 -8.43 9.71
N TYR A 24 1.47 -8.73 10.84
CA TYR A 24 0.90 -7.76 11.79
C TYR A 24 -0.12 -6.79 11.15
N ILE A 25 -0.86 -7.23 10.14
CA ILE A 25 -1.78 -6.39 9.37
C ILE A 25 -3.11 -6.26 10.12
N SER A 26 -3.62 -5.04 10.22
CA SER A 26 -4.89 -4.80 10.89
C SER A 26 -6.07 -5.46 10.14
N VAL A 27 -7.11 -5.86 10.89
CA VAL A 27 -8.35 -6.38 10.30
C VAL A 27 -8.99 -5.36 9.36
N GLY A 28 -8.94 -4.08 9.73
CA GLY A 28 -9.49 -3.00 8.91
C GLY A 28 -8.78 -2.88 7.56
N SER A 29 -7.47 -3.07 7.51
CA SER A 29 -6.71 -3.09 6.24
C SER A 29 -7.11 -4.27 5.37
N ILE A 30 -7.26 -5.47 5.95
CA ILE A 30 -7.73 -6.64 5.21
C ILE A 30 -9.14 -6.43 4.63
N ILE A 31 -10.03 -5.76 5.38
CA ILE A 31 -11.36 -5.39 4.88
C ILE A 31 -11.24 -4.44 3.69
N ASN A 32 -10.48 -3.34 3.84
CA ASN A 32 -10.26 -2.38 2.76
C ASN A 32 -9.68 -3.06 1.51
N PHE A 33 -8.70 -3.95 1.69
CA PHE A 33 -8.09 -4.67 0.57
C PHE A 33 -9.08 -5.60 -0.12
N ASN A 34 -9.94 -6.30 0.63
CA ASN A 34 -10.97 -7.15 0.04
C ASN A 34 -11.99 -6.33 -0.77
N GLU A 35 -12.44 -5.19 -0.23
CA GLU A 35 -13.37 -4.28 -0.93
C GLU A 35 -12.80 -3.74 -2.25
N LEU A 36 -11.50 -3.42 -2.27
CA LEU A 36 -10.82 -2.89 -3.45
C LEU A 36 -10.45 -3.98 -4.47
N THR A 37 -10.35 -5.25 -4.05
CA THR A 37 -9.94 -6.36 -4.92
C THR A 37 -11.09 -7.23 -5.40
N ILE A 38 -12.24 -7.16 -4.75
CA ILE A 38 -13.41 -7.98 -5.01
C ILE A 38 -14.60 -7.05 -5.25
N SER A 39 -15.13 -7.03 -6.47
CA SER A 39 -16.36 -6.28 -6.81
C SER A 39 -17.56 -6.78 -6.02
N ALA A 40 -18.56 -5.92 -5.82
CA ALA A 40 -19.89 -6.26 -5.30
C ALA A 40 -20.60 -7.39 -6.08
N SER A 41 -20.23 -7.60 -7.35
CA SER A 41 -20.73 -8.73 -8.18
C SER A 41 -19.97 -10.04 -7.97
N GLY A 42 -19.00 -10.08 -7.05
CA GLY A 42 -18.04 -11.18 -6.89
C GLY A 42 -16.98 -11.27 -7.99
N LYS A 43 -17.06 -10.42 -9.03
CA LYS A 43 -16.00 -10.32 -10.04
C LYS A 43 -14.77 -9.65 -9.46
N LYS A 44 -13.62 -10.28 -9.67
CA LYS A 44 -12.34 -9.83 -9.12
C LYS A 44 -11.83 -8.66 -9.95
N VAL A 45 -11.42 -7.58 -9.29
CA VAL A 45 -10.73 -6.47 -9.95
C VAL A 45 -9.29 -6.93 -10.15
N GLN A 46 -8.84 -7.04 -11.40
CA GLN A 46 -7.42 -7.24 -11.69
C GLN A 46 -6.70 -5.94 -11.36
N PHE A 47 -5.58 -6.00 -10.63
CA PHE A 47 -4.72 -4.83 -10.47
C PHE A 47 -4.08 -4.50 -11.81
N ILE A 48 -4.37 -3.32 -12.33
CA ILE A 48 -4.14 -3.01 -13.74
C ILE A 48 -2.74 -2.43 -13.91
N ASP A 49 -2.24 -1.67 -12.93
CA ASP A 49 -0.92 -1.04 -13.02
C ASP A 49 -0.24 -0.79 -11.65
N PHE A 50 0.95 -0.18 -11.71
CA PHE A 50 1.77 0.17 -10.55
C PHE A 50 1.09 1.20 -9.63
N GLU A 51 0.27 2.09 -10.19
CA GLU A 51 -0.45 3.12 -9.43
C GLU A 51 -1.56 2.49 -8.60
N ASP A 52 -2.31 1.55 -9.17
CA ASP A 52 -3.39 0.84 -8.47
C ASP A 52 -2.88 0.13 -7.21
N ILE A 53 -1.72 -0.53 -7.30
CA ILE A 53 -1.15 -1.24 -6.16
C ILE A 53 -0.62 -0.26 -5.11
N MET A 54 -0.01 0.86 -5.51
CA MET A 54 0.36 1.91 -4.55
C MET A 54 -0.88 2.49 -3.86
N CYS A 55 -1.98 2.70 -4.58
CA CYS A 55 -3.24 3.17 -4.02
C CYS A 55 -3.83 2.14 -3.05
N LEU A 56 -3.75 0.84 -3.39
CA LEU A 56 -4.14 -0.22 -2.48
C LEU A 56 -3.32 -0.20 -1.19
N ILE A 57 -1.99 -0.10 -1.27
CA ILE A 57 -1.12 -0.01 -0.09
C ILE A 57 -1.51 1.23 0.73
N ALA A 58 -1.69 2.39 0.09
CA ALA A 58 -2.07 3.62 0.76
C ALA A 58 -3.42 3.53 1.47
N SER A 59 -4.33 2.66 1.01
CA SER A 59 -5.64 2.43 1.64
C SER A 59 -5.59 1.70 2.99
N ALA A 60 -4.42 1.22 3.41
CA ALA A 60 -4.26 0.48 4.65
C ALA A 60 -4.59 1.34 5.89
N LYS A 61 -5.28 0.74 6.86
CA LYS A 61 -5.73 1.43 8.09
C LYS A 61 -4.59 1.86 8.99
N GLU A 62 -3.41 1.26 8.84
CA GLU A 62 -2.18 1.71 9.47
C GLU A 62 -1.93 3.21 9.21
N PHE A 63 -2.33 3.72 8.04
CA PHE A 63 -2.05 5.10 7.65
C PHE A 63 -3.15 6.10 7.99
N GLU A 64 -4.27 5.65 8.58
CA GLU A 64 -5.48 6.48 8.74
C GLU A 64 -5.26 7.78 9.52
N GLN A 65 -4.29 7.79 10.43
CA GLN A 65 -3.99 8.95 11.29
C GLN A 65 -3.04 9.97 10.63
N LEU A 66 -2.46 9.66 9.47
CA LEU A 66 -1.58 10.58 8.77
C LEU A 66 -2.38 11.75 8.19
N ARG A 67 -1.83 12.96 8.30
CA ARG A 67 -2.42 14.19 7.78
C ARG A 67 -1.34 15.06 7.16
N ILE A 68 -1.69 15.85 6.14
CA ILE A 68 -0.82 16.90 5.62
C ILE A 68 -0.95 18.08 6.58
N ARG A 69 0.18 18.53 7.13
CA ARG A 69 0.22 19.69 8.03
C ARG A 69 0.52 20.95 7.19
N PRO A 70 -0.01 22.14 7.54
CA PRO A 70 0.19 23.35 6.74
C PRO A 70 1.66 23.69 6.47
N GLU A 71 2.54 23.46 7.45
CA GLU A 71 3.98 23.69 7.35
C GLU A 71 4.71 22.73 6.38
N GLU A 72 4.04 21.67 5.92
CA GLU A 72 4.60 20.67 5.00
C GLU A 72 4.24 20.94 3.54
N GLU A 73 3.23 21.78 3.28
CA GLU A 73 2.63 21.96 1.95
C GLU A 73 3.64 22.46 0.91
N GLU A 74 4.43 23.47 1.26
CA GLU A 74 5.43 24.04 0.35
C GLU A 74 6.49 23.00 -0.04
N GLU A 75 6.96 22.20 0.92
CA GLU A 75 7.94 21.16 0.64
C GLU A 75 7.35 20.02 -0.19
N ILE A 76 6.10 19.61 0.09
CA ILE A 76 5.40 18.60 -0.70
C ILE A 76 5.28 19.05 -2.16
N GLU A 77 4.90 20.30 -2.41
CA GLU A 77 4.79 20.84 -3.77
C GLU A 77 6.14 20.95 -4.48
N ARG A 78 7.22 21.28 -3.76
CA ARG A 78 8.58 21.19 -4.29
C ARG A 78 8.92 19.76 -4.70
N CYS A 79 8.71 18.80 -3.80
CA CYS A 79 9.05 17.40 -4.03
C CYS A 79 8.24 16.79 -5.19
N LYS A 80 6.97 17.19 -5.37
CA LYS A 80 6.14 16.78 -6.52
C LYS A 80 6.74 17.20 -7.87
N LYS A 81 7.38 18.36 -7.94
CA LYS A 81 8.03 18.86 -9.17
C LYS A 81 9.30 18.08 -9.52
N GLU A 82 9.96 17.50 -8.53
CA GLU A 82 11.18 16.67 -8.71
C GLU A 82 10.87 15.23 -9.13
N LEU A 83 9.59 14.79 -9.09
CA LEU A 83 9.21 13.43 -9.46
C LEU A 83 9.39 13.16 -10.97
N PRO A 84 9.96 12.00 -11.36
CA PRO A 84 9.93 11.51 -12.73
C PRO A 84 8.50 11.41 -13.27
N LEU A 85 8.32 11.59 -14.59
CA LEU A 85 6.99 11.55 -15.22
C LEU A 85 6.20 10.28 -14.89
N ALA A 86 6.87 9.14 -14.82
CA ALA A 86 6.26 7.85 -14.49
C ALA A 86 5.77 7.74 -13.05
N LEU A 87 6.32 8.53 -12.12
CA LEU A 87 5.94 8.54 -10.70
C LEU A 87 5.10 9.75 -10.32
N LYS A 88 4.74 10.63 -11.25
CA LYS A 88 3.86 11.76 -10.92
C LYS A 88 2.57 11.26 -10.29
N TYR A 89 2.07 12.02 -9.33
CA TYR A 89 0.77 11.75 -8.72
C TYR A 89 -0.32 11.87 -9.77
N ARG A 90 -1.25 10.91 -9.77
CA ARG A 90 -2.46 10.93 -10.60
C ARG A 90 -3.63 10.74 -9.65
N GLU A 91 -4.69 11.51 -9.86
CA GLU A 91 -5.92 11.29 -9.12
C GLU A 91 -6.48 9.92 -9.50
N SER A 92 -6.92 9.18 -8.49
CA SER A 92 -7.55 7.87 -8.64
C SER A 92 -8.80 7.83 -7.78
N GLU A 93 -9.88 7.25 -8.29
CA GLU A 93 -11.14 7.07 -7.57
C GLU A 93 -10.99 6.20 -6.31
N THR A 94 -9.91 5.42 -6.25
CA THR A 94 -9.56 4.61 -5.07
C THR A 94 -9.00 5.44 -3.92
N VAL A 95 -8.54 6.67 -4.20
CA VAL A 95 -8.02 7.61 -3.21
C VAL A 95 -9.18 8.43 -2.64
N ARG A 96 -9.55 8.12 -1.40
CA ARG A 96 -10.73 8.67 -0.70
C ARG A 96 -10.36 9.60 0.46
N SER A 97 -9.08 9.77 0.79
CA SER A 97 -8.66 10.62 1.92
C SER A 97 -7.33 11.34 1.70
N VAL A 98 -7.16 12.44 2.42
CA VAL A 98 -5.90 13.21 2.45
C VAL A 98 -4.73 12.36 2.99
N ALA A 99 -5.01 11.44 3.91
CA ALA A 99 -4.03 10.50 4.44
C ALA A 99 -3.45 9.63 3.31
N GLN A 100 -4.32 9.07 2.45
CA GLN A 100 -3.91 8.24 1.31
C GLN A 100 -3.07 9.05 0.31
N VAL A 101 -3.46 10.29 0.02
CA VAL A 101 -2.66 11.20 -0.83
C VAL A 101 -1.25 11.39 -0.25
N LYS A 102 -1.15 11.65 1.06
CA LYS A 102 0.14 11.83 1.73
C LYS A 102 0.99 10.56 1.62
N VAL A 103 0.43 9.39 1.92
CA VAL A 103 1.14 8.11 1.82
C VAL A 103 1.66 7.85 0.41
N LEU A 104 0.83 8.04 -0.60
CA LEU A 104 1.22 7.88 -2.01
C LEU A 104 2.39 8.78 -2.39
N LEU A 105 2.33 10.05 -1.99
CA LEU A 105 3.41 11.00 -2.26
C LEU A 105 4.70 10.60 -1.56
N LEU A 106 4.65 10.23 -0.28
CA LEU A 106 5.82 9.81 0.48
C LEU A 106 6.45 8.53 -0.10
N LEU A 107 5.65 7.56 -0.53
CA LEU A 107 6.12 6.38 -1.26
C LEU A 107 6.83 6.78 -2.56
N LYS A 108 6.18 7.61 -3.40
CA LYS A 108 6.75 8.07 -4.66
C LYS A 108 8.05 8.84 -4.46
N PHE A 109 8.12 9.74 -3.46
CA PHE A 109 9.34 10.48 -3.11
C PHE A 109 10.47 9.53 -2.70
N TYR A 110 10.15 8.53 -1.87
CA TYR A 110 11.12 7.54 -1.42
C TYR A 110 11.70 6.72 -2.58
N LEU A 111 10.83 6.20 -3.47
CA LEU A 111 11.24 5.40 -4.63
C LEU A 111 12.00 6.22 -5.68
N ALA A 112 11.65 7.50 -5.85
CA ALA A 112 12.35 8.45 -6.72
C ALA A 112 13.63 9.02 -6.09
N ARG A 113 13.92 8.71 -4.82
CA ARG A 113 15.04 9.27 -4.05
C ARG A 113 15.02 10.80 -3.95
N VAL A 114 13.82 11.39 -3.95
CA VAL A 114 13.62 12.83 -3.74
C VAL A 114 14.03 13.21 -2.31
N SER A 115 14.73 14.32 -2.15
CA SER A 115 15.23 14.78 -0.85
C SER A 115 14.14 15.50 -0.06
N VAL A 116 13.63 14.85 0.98
CA VAL A 116 12.70 15.43 1.97
C VAL A 116 13.52 15.97 3.17
N ARG A 117 13.20 17.18 3.65
CA ARG A 117 13.98 17.91 4.66
C ARG A 117 13.23 18.15 5.97
N ALA A 118 11.91 18.38 5.92
CA ALA A 118 11.13 18.57 7.14
C ALA A 118 11.16 17.31 8.00
N HIS A 119 11.49 17.49 9.29
CA HIS A 119 11.58 16.40 10.26
C HIS A 119 10.28 15.59 10.38
N SER A 120 9.13 16.27 10.29
CA SER A 120 7.82 15.61 10.30
C SER A 120 7.63 14.70 9.07
N LEU A 121 7.97 15.17 7.87
CA LEU A 121 7.87 14.38 6.64
C LEU A 121 8.90 13.24 6.59
N ILE A 122 10.11 13.44 7.12
CA ILE A 122 11.11 12.37 7.24
C ILE A 122 10.57 11.26 8.15
N SER A 123 10.00 11.62 9.30
CA SER A 123 9.42 10.68 10.26
C SER A 123 8.22 9.94 9.67
N ASP A 124 7.31 10.67 9.02
CA ASP A 124 6.15 10.08 8.33
C ASP A 124 6.60 9.16 7.17
N THR A 125 7.67 9.51 6.45
CA THR A 125 8.24 8.66 5.39
C THR A 125 8.75 7.36 5.97
N ALA A 126 9.54 7.40 7.05
CA ALA A 126 10.06 6.20 7.70
C ALA A 126 8.91 5.27 8.14
N TYR A 127 7.89 5.84 8.78
CA TYR A 127 6.68 5.12 9.17
C TYR A 127 5.96 4.48 7.97
N VAL A 128 5.81 5.23 6.86
CA VAL A 128 5.18 4.72 5.65
C VAL A 128 5.97 3.56 5.05
N ILE A 129 7.30 3.66 4.95
CA ILE A 129 8.13 2.60 4.35
C ILE A 129 8.11 1.33 5.17
N GLU A 130 8.29 1.42 6.49
CA GLU A 130 8.28 0.25 7.38
C GLU A 130 6.96 -0.54 7.26
N ASN A 131 5.83 0.18 7.23
CA ASN A 131 4.53 -0.45 7.08
C ASN A 131 4.26 -0.92 5.64
N ALA A 132 4.67 -0.17 4.62
CA ALA A 132 4.47 -0.57 3.23
C ALA A 132 5.24 -1.84 2.85
N GLU A 133 6.43 -2.09 3.44
CA GLU A 133 7.16 -3.33 3.23
C GLU A 133 6.38 -4.56 3.72
N ARG A 134 5.87 -4.54 4.95
CA ARG A 134 5.09 -5.67 5.48
C ARG A 134 3.72 -5.80 4.80
N ILE A 135 3.06 -4.69 4.49
CA ILE A 135 1.77 -4.67 3.78
C ILE A 135 1.92 -5.26 2.38
N SER A 136 2.92 -4.84 1.60
CA SER A 136 3.12 -5.34 0.23
C SER A 136 3.40 -6.85 0.19
N ARG A 137 4.18 -7.38 1.15
CA ARG A 137 4.43 -8.83 1.29
C ARG A 137 3.18 -9.60 1.71
N ALA A 138 2.38 -9.06 2.63
CA ALA A 138 1.11 -9.67 3.02
C ALA A 138 0.13 -9.74 1.85
N LEU A 139 -0.01 -8.67 1.08
CA LEU A 139 -0.84 -8.61 -0.12
C LEU A 139 -0.36 -9.62 -1.18
N PHE A 140 0.95 -9.73 -1.38
CA PHE A 140 1.54 -10.75 -2.26
C PHE A 140 1.12 -12.16 -1.84
N GLU A 141 1.27 -12.53 -0.56
CA GLU A 141 0.87 -13.86 -0.09
C GLU A 141 -0.64 -14.12 -0.20
N ILE A 142 -1.46 -13.09 0.04
CA ILE A 142 -2.92 -13.18 -0.15
C ILE A 142 -3.26 -13.48 -1.61
N GLU A 143 -2.63 -12.80 -2.56
CA GLU A 143 -2.88 -13.00 -3.98
C GLU A 143 -2.32 -14.35 -4.49
N VAL A 144 -1.21 -14.84 -3.92
CA VAL A 144 -0.70 -16.20 -4.17
C VAL A 144 -1.70 -17.24 -3.69
N TYR A 145 -2.22 -17.09 -2.47
CA TYR A 145 -3.25 -17.97 -1.92
C TYR A 145 -4.53 -17.97 -2.77
N ARG A 146 -4.90 -16.82 -3.34
CA ARG A 146 -6.04 -16.66 -4.26
C ARG A 146 -5.77 -17.17 -5.68
N GLN A 147 -4.54 -17.60 -5.97
CA GLN A 147 -4.10 -18.06 -7.29
C GLN A 147 -4.19 -16.97 -8.36
N HIS A 148 -3.94 -15.71 -7.99
CA HIS A 148 -3.92 -14.58 -8.91
C HIS A 148 -2.48 -14.30 -9.36
N SER A 149 -2.02 -15.04 -10.38
CA SER A 149 -0.62 -15.03 -10.81
C SER A 149 -0.12 -13.63 -11.20
N GLU A 150 -0.89 -12.88 -12.00
CA GLU A 150 -0.51 -11.55 -12.46
C GLU A 150 -0.42 -10.55 -11.31
N SER A 151 -1.45 -10.48 -10.46
CA SER A 151 -1.46 -9.64 -9.25
C SER A 151 -0.28 -9.98 -8.33
N SER A 152 -0.02 -11.27 -8.13
CA SER A 152 1.08 -11.75 -7.29
C SER A 152 2.42 -11.29 -7.83
N LEU A 153 2.65 -11.40 -9.15
CA LEU A 153 3.89 -10.96 -9.77
C LEU A 153 4.11 -9.46 -9.58
N ARG A 154 3.08 -8.64 -9.81
CA ARG A 154 3.15 -7.18 -9.68
C ARG A 154 3.37 -6.75 -8.22
N LEU A 155 2.67 -7.36 -7.27
CA LEU A 155 2.86 -7.12 -5.83
C LEU A 155 4.28 -7.48 -5.38
N LEU A 156 4.83 -8.59 -5.88
CA LEU A 156 6.21 -8.98 -5.61
C LEU A 156 7.20 -7.96 -6.18
N SER A 157 6.97 -7.46 -7.40
CA SER A 157 7.77 -6.39 -7.99
C SER A 157 7.77 -5.12 -7.13
N ILE A 158 6.60 -4.71 -6.63
CA ILE A 158 6.48 -3.53 -5.75
C ILE A 158 7.15 -3.77 -4.39
N ALA A 159 6.97 -4.94 -3.78
CA ALA A 159 7.67 -5.28 -2.54
C ALA A 159 9.20 -5.16 -2.70
N LYS A 160 9.74 -5.62 -3.84
CA LYS A 160 11.16 -5.46 -4.19
C LYS A 160 11.53 -4.00 -4.40
N CYS A 161 10.71 -3.23 -5.11
CA CYS A 161 10.93 -1.79 -5.35
C CYS A 161 11.03 -1.00 -4.04
N ILE A 162 10.14 -1.26 -3.08
CA ILE A 162 10.15 -0.63 -1.76
C ILE A 162 11.44 -1.02 -1.01
N THR A 163 11.74 -2.31 -0.91
CA THR A 163 12.94 -2.78 -0.19
C THR A 163 14.26 -2.34 -0.83
N LYS A 164 14.31 -2.20 -2.15
CA LYS A 164 15.51 -1.76 -2.88
C LYS A 164 15.57 -0.26 -3.13
N ARG A 165 14.53 0.48 -2.74
CA ARG A 165 14.38 1.92 -3.01
C ARG A 165 14.66 2.25 -4.49
N CYS A 166 13.88 1.59 -5.35
CA CYS A 166 13.89 1.77 -6.80
C CYS A 166 12.47 1.66 -7.36
N TRP A 167 12.29 1.91 -8.65
CA TRP A 167 11.02 1.73 -9.34
C TRP A 167 11.29 1.13 -10.73
N GLU A 168 10.27 0.55 -11.39
CA GLU A 168 10.45 -0.30 -12.58
C GLU A 168 11.18 0.39 -13.75
N GLY A 169 11.10 1.72 -13.88
CA GLY A 169 11.83 2.48 -14.90
C GLY A 169 13.22 2.95 -14.49
N MET A 170 13.72 2.54 -13.33
CA MET A 170 15.06 2.90 -12.85
C MET A 170 16.08 1.84 -13.30
N THR A 171 16.92 2.16 -14.29
CA THR A 171 18.10 1.35 -14.61
C THR A 171 19.02 1.33 -13.39
N ILE A 172 19.26 0.16 -12.82
CA ILE A 172 20.24 -0.03 -11.75
C ILE A 172 21.61 0.03 -12.41
N LEU A 173 22.32 1.16 -12.25
CA LEU A 173 23.73 1.29 -12.65
C LEU A 173 24.63 0.54 -11.67
#